data_AF-A0A6B2JDN9-F1
#
_entry.id   AF-A0A6B2JDN9-F1
#
_cell.length_a   1.000
_cell.length_b   1.000
_cell.length_c   1.000
_cell.angle_alpha   90.00
_cell.angle_beta   90.00
_cell.angle_gamma   90.00
#
_symmetry.space_group_name_H-M   'P 1'
#
loop_
_entity.id
_entity.type
_entity.pdbx_description
1 polymer ?
#
loop_
_entity_poly.entity_id
_entity_poly.type
_entity_poly.pdbx_seq_one_letter_code
_entity_poly.pdbx_strand_id
1 'polypeptide(L)'
;PLQMLLRGQNLLGYRHYADDVVERFVERAVKNGMDVFRVFDAMNDPRNMQAALQAVRRHGAHAQGTLSYTTSPAHTLQTWLDLT
;
A
#
# COMPACT_ATOMS: atom_id res chain seq x y z
N PRO A 1 -3.71 18.48 -1.05
CA PRO A 1 -3.53 17.13 -0.49
C PRO A 1 -2.07 16.65 -0.64
N LEU A 2 -1.41 16.33 0.48
CA LEU A 2 -0.08 15.71 0.49
C LEU A 2 -0.19 14.22 0.18
N GLN A 3 0.75 13.70 -0.62
CA GLN A 3 0.78 12.31 -1.04
C GLN A 3 2.12 11.64 -0.73
N MET A 4 2.08 10.40 -0.26
CA MET A 4 3.26 9.55 -0.09
C MET A 4 3.16 8.21 -0.83
N LEU A 5 4.33 7.60 -1.05
CA LEU A 5 4.47 6.22 -1.52
C LEU A 5 4.78 5.32 -0.31
N LEU A 6 4.01 4.26 -0.11
CA LEU A 6 4.15 3.33 1.00
C LEU A 6 4.24 1.89 0.47
N ARG A 7 5.28 1.15 0.85
CA ARG A 7 5.48 -0.22 0.38
C ARG A 7 4.78 -1.24 1.28
N GLY A 8 3.45 -1.21 1.33
CA GLY A 8 2.62 -2.18 2.08
C GLY A 8 3.18 -2.52 3.47
N GLN A 9 3.33 -3.81 3.74
CA GLN A 9 3.87 -4.36 4.98
C GLN A 9 5.35 -4.01 5.25
N ASN A 10 6.10 -3.58 4.24
CA ASN A 10 7.48 -3.13 4.40
C ASN A 10 7.58 -1.67 4.85
N LEU A 11 6.48 -0.90 4.79
CA LEU A 11 6.46 0.53 5.06
C LEU A 11 7.51 1.28 4.22
N LEU A 12 8.49 1.90 4.87
CA LEU A 12 9.66 2.54 4.28
C LEU A 12 10.97 1.80 4.69
N GLY A 13 10.85 0.58 5.21
CA GLY A 13 11.96 -0.24 5.67
C GLY A 13 12.30 -1.39 4.72
N TYR A 14 13.20 -2.27 5.18
CA TYR A 14 13.80 -3.33 4.36
C TYR A 14 13.19 -4.73 4.60
N ARG A 15 12.17 -4.86 5.47
CA ARG A 15 11.54 -6.14 5.84
C ARG A 15 10.06 -5.97 6.13
N HIS A 16 9.31 -7.06 6.23
CA HIS A 16 7.95 -7.03 6.72
C HIS A 16 7.93 -6.65 8.21
N TYR A 17 6.99 -5.77 8.56
CA TYR A 17 6.69 -5.40 9.93
C TYR A 17 5.38 -6.06 10.38
N ALA A 18 5.15 -6.13 11.68
CA ALA A 18 3.87 -6.60 12.21
C ALA A 18 2.77 -5.54 11.97
N ASP A 19 1.52 -5.98 11.92
CA ASP A 19 0.37 -5.13 11.56
C ASP A 19 0.19 -3.93 12.50
N ASP A 20 0.52 -4.10 13.78
CA ASP A 20 0.49 -3.04 14.79
C ASP A 20 1.47 -1.90 14.48
N VAL A 21 2.65 -2.23 13.95
CA VAL A 21 3.63 -1.23 13.49
C VAL A 21 3.12 -0.52 12.24
N VAL A 22 2.48 -1.25 11.32
CA VAL A 22 1.91 -0.68 10.08
C VAL A 22 0.80 0.33 10.41
N GLU A 23 -0.14 -0.07 11.27
CA GLU A 23 -1.21 0.79 11.76
C GLU A 23 -0.65 2.07 12.38
N ARG A 24 0.32 1.93 13.30
CA ARG A 24 0.87 3.05 14.06
C ARG A 24 1.68 4.00 13.19
N PHE A 25 2.33 3.49 12.15
CA PHE A 25 3.00 4.32 11.15
C PHE A 25 1.98 5.17 10.38
N VAL A 26 0.91 4.55 9.87
CA VAL A 26 -0.14 5.24 9.12
C VAL A 26 -0.86 6.27 9.98
N GLU A 27 -1.23 5.92 11.21
CA GLU A 27 -1.83 6.85 12.19
C GLU A 27 -1.00 8.13 12.32
N ARG A 28 0.32 7.99 12.49
CA ARG A 28 1.23 9.12 12.69
C ARG A 28 1.43 9.93 11.42
N ALA A 29 1.51 9.28 10.27
CA ALA A 29 1.60 9.96 8.98
C ALA A 29 0.35 10.82 8.72
N VAL A 30 -0.86 10.29 8.96
CA VAL A 30 -2.12 11.06 8.84
C VAL A 30 -2.15 12.23 9.83
N LYS A 31 -1.82 11.98 11.11
CA LYS A 31 -1.80 13.05 12.14
C LYS A 31 -0.82 14.18 11.82
N ASN A 32 0.25 13.89 11.08
CA ASN A 32 1.24 14.87 10.65
C ASN A 32 0.89 15.54 9.30
N GLY A 33 -0.28 15.25 8.73
CA GLY A 33 -0.81 15.94 7.54
C GLY A 33 -0.75 15.17 6.23
N MET A 34 -0.48 13.85 6.25
CA MET A 34 -0.55 13.04 5.02
C MET A 34 -2.01 12.76 4.64
N ASP A 35 -2.40 13.15 3.42
CA ASP A 35 -3.78 13.01 2.95
C ASP A 35 -3.97 11.78 2.06
N VAL A 36 -2.96 11.41 1.27
CA VAL A 36 -3.04 10.34 0.26
C VAL A 36 -1.90 9.34 0.43
N PHE A 37 -2.26 8.07 0.51
CA PHE A 37 -1.31 6.96 0.60
C PHE A 37 -1.40 6.12 -0.65
N ARG A 38 -0.37 6.21 -1.49
CA ARG A 38 -0.16 5.28 -2.60
C ARG A 38 0.54 4.04 -2.06
N VAL A 39 -0.23 2.98 -1.84
CA VAL A 39 0.26 1.71 -1.29
C VAL A 39 0.55 0.76 -2.43
N PHE A 40 1.77 0.19 -2.46
CA PHE A 40 2.19 -0.79 -3.46
C PHE A 40 2.94 -1.97 -2.82
N ASP A 41 2.94 -3.10 -3.52
CA ASP A 41 3.81 -4.24 -3.25
C ASP A 41 4.62 -4.56 -4.52
N ALA A 42 5.89 -4.96 -4.33
CA ALA A 42 6.79 -5.19 -5.46
C ALA A 42 6.43 -6.45 -6.27
N MET A 43 5.75 -7.41 -5.64
CA MET A 43 5.30 -8.66 -6.27
C MET A 43 3.83 -8.60 -6.69
N ASN A 44 3.17 -7.45 -6.52
CA ASN A 44 1.73 -7.28 -6.70
C ASN A 44 0.89 -8.25 -5.86
N ASP A 45 1.35 -8.61 -4.66
CA ASP A 45 0.56 -9.43 -3.72
C ASP A 45 -0.39 -8.53 -2.90
N PRO A 46 -1.73 -8.60 -3.11
CA PRO A 46 -2.67 -7.74 -2.41
C PRO A 46 -2.67 -7.94 -0.89
N ARG A 47 -2.26 -9.12 -0.42
CA ARG A 47 -2.20 -9.44 1.02
C ARG A 47 -1.21 -8.54 1.75
N ASN A 48 -0.09 -8.21 1.10
CA ASN A 48 0.94 -7.32 1.67
C ASN A 48 0.50 -5.85 1.71
N MET A 49 -0.55 -5.47 0.95
CA MET A 49 -1.07 -4.11 0.92
C MET A 49 -2.29 -3.93 1.85
N GLN A 50 -2.97 -5.03 2.20
CA GLN A 50 -4.23 -5.03 2.92
C GLN A 50 -4.18 -4.28 4.25
N ALA A 51 -3.20 -4.59 5.12
CA ALA A 51 -3.08 -3.95 6.43
C ALA A 51 -2.88 -2.43 6.32
N ALA A 52 -1.97 -1.99 5.43
CA ALA A 52 -1.71 -0.58 5.20
C ALA A 52 -2.94 0.14 4.61
N LEU A 53 -3.62 -0.44 3.61
CA LEU A 53 -4.82 0.15 3.01
C LEU A 53 -5.97 0.26 4.02
N GLN A 54 -6.17 -0.75 4.88
CA GLN A 54 -7.17 -0.72 5.94
C GLN A 54 -6.85 0.36 6.98
N ALA A 55 -5.59 0.47 7.41
CA ALA A 55 -5.13 1.52 8.33
C ALA A 55 -5.42 2.92 7.77
N VAL A 56 -5.09 3.15 6.48
CA VAL A 56 -5.29 4.45 5.83
C VAL A 56 -6.77 4.82 5.81
N ARG A 57 -7.65 3.88 5.43
CA ARG A 57 -9.10 4.09 5.45
C ARG A 57 -9.63 4.34 6.86
N ARG A 58 -9.13 3.62 7.86
CA ARG A 58 -9.54 3.77 9.27
C ARG A 58 -9.21 5.16 9.81
N HIS A 59 -8.10 5.74 9.38
CA HIS A 59 -7.68 7.10 9.77
C HIS A 59 -8.22 8.21 8.87
N GLY A 60 -9.11 7.91 7.92
CA GLY A 60 -9.82 8.91 7.11
C GLY A 60 -9.00 9.53 5.98
N ALA A 61 -7.86 8.95 5.62
CA ALA A 61 -7.05 9.37 4.48
C ALA A 61 -7.42 8.60 3.20
N HIS A 62 -6.97 9.09 2.05
CA HIS A 62 -7.22 8.44 0.76
C HIS A 62 -6.29 7.25 0.57
N ALA A 63 -6.86 6.04 0.53
CA ALA A 63 -6.15 4.80 0.24
C ALA A 63 -6.14 4.52 -1.26
N GLN A 64 -4.97 4.64 -1.89
CA GLN A 64 -4.75 4.34 -3.29
C GLN A 64 -3.94 3.05 -3.43
N GLY A 65 -4.60 1.96 -3.85
CA GLY A 65 -3.90 0.73 -4.26
C GLY A 65 -3.12 0.93 -5.56
N THR A 66 -2.03 0.18 -5.74
CA THR A 66 -1.12 0.36 -6.87
C THR A 66 -0.79 -0.97 -7.53
N LEU A 67 -0.82 -0.98 -8.86
CA LEU A 67 -0.28 -2.07 -9.68
C LEU A 67 1.14 -1.70 -10.13
N SER A 68 2.12 -2.49 -9.71
CA SER A 68 3.51 -2.38 -10.14
C SER A 68 3.66 -3.06 -11.49
N TYR A 69 3.45 -2.31 -12.58
CA TYR A 69 3.45 -2.83 -13.94
C TYR A 69 4.79 -3.46 -14.34
N THR A 70 4.72 -4.58 -15.06
CA THR A 70 5.88 -5.25 -15.66
C THR A 70 5.45 -6.07 -16.88
N THR A 71 6.41 -6.51 -17.70
CA THR A 71 6.17 -7.38 -18.85
C THR A 71 6.82 -8.75 -18.61
N SER A 72 6.03 -9.83 -18.69
CA SER A 72 6.53 -11.21 -18.64
C SER A 72 5.52 -12.16 -19.27
N PRO A 73 5.90 -13.40 -19.63
CA PRO A 73 4.95 -14.42 -20.10
C PRO A 73 3.80 -14.72 -19.12
N ALA A 74 4.00 -14.44 -17.82
CA ALA A 74 2.98 -14.61 -16.79
C ALA A 74 2.05 -13.39 -16.62
N HIS A 75 2.35 -12.25 -17.24
CA HIS A 75 1.55 -11.02 -17.13
C HIS A 75 0.72 -10.80 -18.40
N THR A 76 -0.60 -10.89 -18.28
CA THR A 76 -1.57 -10.64 -19.35
C THR A 76 -2.53 -9.52 -18.94
N LEU A 77 -3.34 -9.01 -19.88
CA LEU A 77 -4.40 -8.05 -19.54
C LEU A 77 -5.33 -8.61 -18.44
N GLN A 78 -5.70 -9.89 -18.54
CA GLN A 78 -6.56 -10.53 -17.56
C GLN A 78 -5.93 -10.51 -16.16
N THR A 79 -4.64 -10.84 -16.03
CA THR A 79 -3.97 -10.82 -14.72
C THR A 79 -3.92 -9.44 -14.07
N TRP A 80 -3.92 -8.36 -14.86
CA TRP A 80 -3.99 -7.00 -14.33
C TRP A 80 -5.41 -6.62 -13.88
N LEU A 81 -6.44 -7.09 -14.58
CA LEU A 81 -7.84 -6.89 -14.22
C LEU A 81 -8.25 -7.69 -12.98
N ASP A 82 -7.69 -8.88 -12.79
CA ASP A 82 -7.98 -9.71 -11.61
C ASP A 82 -7.44 -9.10 -10.29
N LEU A 83 -6.50 -8.15 -10.39
CA LEU A 83 -5.90 -7.44 -9.25
C LEU A 83 -6.63 -6.13 -8.88
N THR A 84 -7.61 -5.69 -9.67
CA THR A 84 -8.41 -4.47 -9.42
C THR A 84 -9.76 -4.79 -8.81
#